data_AF-A0A653DGU2-F1
#
_entry.id   AF-A0A653DGU2-F1
#
_cell.length_a   1.000
_cell.length_b   1.000
_cell.length_c   1.000
_cell.angle_alpha   90.00
_cell.angle_beta   90.00
_cell.angle_gamma   90.00
#
_symmetry.space_group_name_H-M   'P 1'
#
loop_
_entity.id
_entity.type
_entity.pdbx_description
1 polymer ?
#
loop_
_entity_poly.entity_id
_entity_poly.type
_entity_poly.pdbx_seq_one_letter_code
_entity_poly.pdbx_strand_id
1 'polypeptide(L)'
;MLIKHPKPAYRKWLKKGALVLFVVEGACFAGSYCLWYKANTQRDFRKYLRDNFPFLLEYYYKTGEILNSQNNIRHVDQAYWEQE
;
A
#
# COMPACT_ATOMS: atom_id res chain seq x y z
N MET A 1 48.03 -1.33 29.36
CA MET A 1 47.53 -1.46 27.98
C MET A 1 46.03 -1.76 28.06
N LEU A 2 45.14 -0.90 27.54
CA LEU A 2 43.70 -1.15 27.62
C LEU A 2 43.30 -2.32 26.72
N ILE A 3 42.78 -3.40 27.33
CA ILE A 3 42.26 -4.57 26.62
C ILE A 3 40.90 -4.18 26.03
N LYS A 4 40.85 -4.02 24.70
CA LYS A 4 39.65 -3.62 23.98
C LYS A 4 38.86 -4.89 23.61
N HIS A 5 37.80 -5.19 24.35
CA HIS A 5 36.92 -6.30 23.99
C HIS A 5 36.19 -6.02 22.66
N PRO A 6 36.15 -6.98 21.72
CA PRO A 6 35.45 -6.79 20.46
C PRO A 6 33.96 -6.61 20.72
N LYS A 7 33.37 -5.53 20.19
CA LYS A 7 31.93 -5.29 20.28
C LYS A 7 31.19 -6.49 19.66
N PRO A 8 30.13 -6.99 20.32
CA PRO A 8 29.54 -8.26 19.92
C PRO A 8 28.81 -8.14 18.57
N ALA A 9 29.04 -9.14 17.70
CA ALA A 9 28.59 -9.12 16.31
C ALA A 9 27.06 -9.04 16.17
N TYR A 10 26.29 -9.61 17.11
CA TYR A 10 24.82 -9.59 17.09
C TYR A 10 24.25 -8.16 17.07
N ARG A 11 24.92 -7.20 17.73
CA ARG A 11 24.46 -5.81 17.81
C ARG A 11 24.59 -5.08 16.47
N LYS A 12 25.49 -5.54 15.58
CA LYS A 12 25.57 -5.06 14.19
C LYS A 12 24.43 -5.63 13.34
N TRP A 13 24.13 -6.92 13.48
CA TRP A 13 23.03 -7.57 12.75
C TRP A 13 21.67 -7.02 13.15
N LEU A 14 21.43 -6.78 14.45
CA LEU A 14 20.19 -6.19 14.93
C LEU A 14 19.95 -4.78 14.36
N LYS A 15 21.00 -3.94 14.31
CA LYS A 15 20.92 -2.61 13.72
C LYS A 15 20.61 -2.65 12.22
N LYS A 16 21.21 -3.60 11.49
CA LYS A 16 20.90 -3.77 10.06
C LYS A 16 19.48 -4.30 9.85
N GLY A 17 19.03 -5.26 10.66
CA GLY A 17 17.67 -5.78 10.60
C GLY A 17 16.63 -4.70 10.87
N ALA A 18 16.82 -3.89 11.91
CA ALA A 18 15.93 -2.77 12.22
C ALA A 18 15.87 -1.73 11.08
N LEU A 19 17.01 -1.41 10.47
CA LEU A 19 17.04 -0.51 9.32
C LEU A 19 16.27 -1.08 8.12
N VAL A 20 16.47 -2.37 7.81
CA VAL A 20 15.75 -3.04 6.72
C VAL A 20 14.25 -3.04 6.97
N LEU A 21 13.81 -3.36 8.19
CA LEU A 21 12.40 -3.29 8.56
C LEU A 21 11.83 -1.89 8.34
N PHE A 22 12.54 -0.85 8.80
CA PHE A 22 12.08 0.53 8.61
C PHE A 22 11.98 0.93 7.14
N VAL A 23 12.94 0.52 6.31
CA VAL A 23 12.91 0.77 4.86
C VAL A 23 11.77 0.03 4.19
N VAL A 24 11.55 -1.24 4.56
CA VAL A 24 10.45 -2.06 4.03
C VAL A 24 9.11 -1.47 4.42
N GLU A 25 8.94 -1.08 5.69
CA GLU A 25 7.71 -0.49 6.20
C GLU A 25 7.43 0.85 5.51
N GLY A 26 8.45 1.71 5.37
CA GLY A 26 8.35 2.97 4.63
C GLY A 26 8.00 2.76 3.15
N ALA A 27 8.61 1.78 2.49
CA ALA A 27 8.30 1.44 1.10
C ALA A 27 6.87 0.90 0.96
N CYS A 28 6.42 0.07 1.89
CA CYS A 28 5.06 -0.47 1.89
C CYS A 28 4.02 0.64 2.11
N PHE A 29 4.29 1.57 3.03
CA PHE A 29 3.44 2.72 3.29
C PHE A 29 3.37 3.68 2.09
N ALA A 30 4.53 3.98 1.49
CA ALA A 30 4.61 4.79 0.27
C ALA A 30 3.90 4.13 -0.91
N GLY A 31 4.08 2.81 -1.09
CA GLY A 31 3.41 2.03 -2.13
C GLY A 31 1.89 2.03 -1.95
N SER A 32 1.41 1.82 -0.73
CA SER A 32 -0.02 1.87 -0.40
C SER A 32 -0.63 3.25 -0.68
N TYR A 33 0.06 4.33 -0.26
CA TYR A 33 -0.38 5.69 -0.56
C TYR A 33 -0.38 6.00 -2.06
N CYS A 34 0.66 5.56 -2.78
CA CYS A 34 0.75 5.74 -4.23
C CYS A 34 -0.40 5.00 -4.94
N LEU A 35 -0.70 3.78 -4.52
CA LEU A 35 -1.84 3.00 -5.02
C LEU A 35 -3.16 3.74 -4.79
N TRP A 36 -3.37 4.23 -3.58
CA TRP A 36 -4.57 5.00 -3.23
C TRP A 36 -4.67 6.30 -4.04
N TYR A 37 -3.56 7.02 -4.19
CA TYR A 37 -3.50 8.25 -4.99
C TYR A 37 -3.82 7.98 -6.47
N LYS A 38 -3.19 6.97 -7.08
CA LYS A 38 -3.48 6.62 -8.48
C LYS A 38 -4.92 6.13 -8.66
N ALA A 39 -5.44 5.35 -7.72
CA ALA A 39 -6.84 4.93 -7.75
C ALA A 39 -7.79 6.13 -7.64
N ASN A 40 -7.46 7.15 -6.86
CA ASN A 40 -8.30 8.33 -6.74
C ASN A 40 -8.21 9.25 -7.97
N THR A 41 -7.03 9.37 -8.59
CA THR A 41 -6.78 10.27 -9.73
C THR A 41 -7.15 9.68 -11.09
N GLN A 42 -6.89 8.38 -11.33
CA GLN A 42 -7.04 7.75 -12.65
C GLN A 42 -8.10 6.66 -12.63
N ARG A 43 -9.10 6.79 -13.51
CA ARG A 43 -10.17 5.80 -13.67
C ARG A 43 -9.69 4.52 -14.35
N ASP A 44 -8.80 4.64 -15.35
CA ASP A 44 -8.10 3.50 -15.98
C ASP A 44 -7.35 2.63 -14.98
N PHE A 45 -6.78 3.24 -13.94
CA PHE A 45 -6.08 2.48 -12.91
C PHE A 45 -7.05 1.59 -12.11
N ARG A 46 -8.28 2.05 -11.85
CA ARG A 46 -9.33 1.21 -11.25
C ARG A 46 -9.75 0.07 -12.17
N LYS A 47 -9.78 0.32 -13.48
CA LYS A 47 -10.08 -0.71 -14.48
C LYS A 47 -8.97 -1.77 -14.54
N TYR A 48 -7.71 -1.35 -14.51
CA TYR A 48 -6.57 -2.25 -14.38
C TYR A 48 -6.61 -3.08 -13.09
N LEU A 49 -6.94 -2.45 -11.96
CA LEU A 49 -7.13 -3.15 -10.68
C LEU A 49 -8.29 -4.14 -10.75
N ARG A 50 -9.39 -3.81 -11.44
CA ARG A 50 -10.50 -4.75 -11.65
C ARG A 50 -10.04 -6.02 -12.37
N ASP A 51 -9.26 -5.85 -13.43
CA ASP A 51 -8.81 -6.93 -14.30
C ASP A 51 -7.74 -7.82 -13.64
N ASN A 52 -6.75 -7.20 -12.99
CA ASN A 52 -5.60 -7.92 -12.43
C ASN A 52 -5.82 -8.33 -10.97
N PHE A 53 -6.52 -7.51 -10.19
CA PHE A 53 -6.65 -7.66 -8.73
C PHE A 53 -8.05 -7.27 -8.22
N PRO A 54 -9.11 -8.02 -8.60
CA PRO A 54 -10.49 -7.67 -8.25
C PRO A 54 -10.71 -7.53 -6.74
N PHE A 55 -10.02 -8.35 -5.94
CA PHE A 55 -10.09 -8.29 -4.47
C PHE A 55 -9.57 -6.96 -3.89
N LEU A 56 -8.50 -6.40 -4.45
CA LEU A 56 -7.95 -5.10 -4.01
C LEU A 56 -8.92 -3.96 -4.32
N LEU A 57 -9.58 -4.03 -5.48
CA LEU A 57 -10.57 -3.04 -5.86
C LEU A 57 -11.81 -3.11 -4.96
N GLU A 58 -12.29 -4.31 -4.64
CA GLU A 58 -13.39 -4.49 -3.68
C GLU A 58 -13.04 -3.97 -2.29
N TYR A 59 -11.81 -4.21 -1.82
CA TYR A 59 -11.34 -3.67 -0.55
C TYR A 59 -11.31 -2.14 -0.58
N TYR A 60 -10.80 -1.54 -1.65
CA TYR A 60 -10.83 -0.08 -1.85
C TYR A 60 -12.25 0.49 -1.77
N TYR A 61 -13.22 -0.14 -2.43
CA TYR A 61 -14.62 0.30 -2.35
C TYR A 61 -15.19 0.14 -0.93
N LYS A 62 -15.00 -1.02 -0.29
CA LYS A 62 -15.46 -1.23 1.10
C LYS A 62 -14.85 -0.22 2.07
N THR A 63 -13.55 0.04 1.98
CA THR A 63 -12.89 1.05 2.82
C THR A 63 -13.46 2.45 2.55
N GLY A 64 -13.73 2.78 1.28
CA GLY A 64 -14.39 4.03 0.90
C GLY A 64 -15.81 4.15 1.44
N GLU A 65 -16.60 3.08 1.41
CA GLU A 65 -17.96 3.03 1.97
C GLU A 65 -17.95 3.14 3.50
N ILE A 66 -16.98 2.53 4.18
CA ILE A 66 -16.83 2.62 5.63
C ILE A 66 -16.45 4.06 6.05
N LEU A 67 -15.55 4.71 5.31
CA LEU A 67 -15.13 6.08 5.60
C LEU A 67 -16.22 7.09 5.22
N ASN A 68 -16.98 6.82 4.17
CA ASN A 68 -18.07 7.67 3.71
C ASN A 68 -19.19 6.81 3.14
N SER A 69 -20.24 6.63 3.95
CA SER A 69 -21.40 5.79 3.63
C SER A 69 -22.15 6.24 2.35
N GLN A 70 -21.98 7.50 1.92
CA GLN A 70 -22.61 8.04 0.70
C GLN A 70 -21.73 7.90 -0.56
N ASN A 71 -20.60 7.21 -0.48
CA ASN A 71 -19.61 7.19 -1.54
C ASN A 71 -20.00 6.24 -2.68
N ASN A 72 -20.71 6.76 -3.69
CA ASN A 72 -21.25 6.01 -4.82
C ASN A 72 -20.22 5.67 -5.93
N ILE A 73 -18.92 5.69 -5.61
CA ILE A 73 -17.84 5.54 -6.61
C ILE A 73 -17.96 4.22 -7.37
N ARG A 74 -18.32 3.14 -6.67
CA ARG A 74 -18.55 1.81 -7.26
C ARG A 74 -19.61 1.83 -8.36
N HIS A 75 -20.76 2.45 -8.09
CA HIS A 75 -21.86 2.53 -9.05
C HIS A 75 -21.48 3.35 -10.28
N VAL A 76 -20.77 4.47 -10.06
CA VAL A 76 -20.31 5.34 -11.15
C VAL A 76 -19.28 4.60 -12.02
N ASP A 77 -18.36 3.83 -11.42
CA ASP A 77 -17.38 3.02 -12.16
C ASP A 77 -18.04 1.85 -12.91
N GLN A 78 -18.98 1.13 -12.29
CA GLN A 78 -19.74 0.06 -12.96
C GLN A 78 -20.52 0.59 -14.16
N ALA A 79 -21.28 1.67 -14.00
CA ALA A 79 -22.04 2.27 -15.09
C ALA A 79 -21.13 2.67 -16.27
N TYR A 80 -19.96 3.25 -15.99
CA TYR A 80 -19.00 3.62 -17.03
C TYR A 80 -18.43 2.40 -17.77
N TRP A 81 -18.16 1.31 -17.06
CA TRP A 81 -17.64 0.08 -17.66
C TRP A 81 -18.70 -0.77 -18.38
N GLU A 82 -19.98 -0.60 -18.05
CA GLU A 82 -21.08 -1.24 -18.79
C GLU A 82 -21.46 -0.48 -20.07
N GLN A 83 -21.03 0.78 -20.21
CA GLN A 83 -21.25 1.60 -21.41
C GLN A 83 -20.13 1.47 -22.47
N GLU A 84 -19.07 0.72 -22.17
CA GLU A 84 -17.96 0.41 -23.10
C GLU A 84 -18.16 -0.97 -23.74
#